data_AF-A0A2H0X1U4-F1
#
_entry.id   AF-A0A2H0X1U4-F1
#
_cell.length_a   1.000
_cell.length_b   1.000
_cell.length_c   1.000
_cell.angle_alpha   90.00
_cell.angle_beta   90.00
_cell.angle_gamma   90.00
#
_symmetry.space_group_name_H-M   'P 1'
#
loop_
_entity.id
_entity.type
_entity.pdbx_description
1 polymer ?
#
loop_
_entity_poly.entity_id
_entity_poly.type
_entity_poly.pdbx_seq_one_letter_code
_entity_poly.pdbx_strand_id
1 'polypeptide(L)'
;MTSWFKSFHAWCNKHEWIIFLLVVVLILRLPSLMMPHYYGDEEIYFVMGRAWATGVPLYQAIFDHKPPLIYILAGIAPTMFAFRGVLTVLMMLHTVLFANLAGLIWDKTKPIMKYASTLIFVALSTLPTFEGLTVNA
;
A
#
# COMPACT_ATOMS: atom_id res chain seq x y z
N MET A 1 15.26 -30.93 10.46
CA MET A 1 14.97 -29.59 9.89
C MET A 1 16.23 -29.05 9.24
N THR A 2 16.16 -28.71 7.96
CA THR A 2 17.27 -28.12 7.18
C THR A 2 17.74 -26.80 7.82
N SER A 3 19.03 -26.47 7.68
CA SER A 3 19.61 -25.23 8.22
C SER A 3 18.81 -23.98 7.81
N TRP A 4 18.33 -23.98 6.57
CA TRP A 4 17.50 -22.92 6.02
C TRP A 4 16.21 -22.68 6.81
N PHE A 5 15.51 -23.74 7.23
CA PHE A 5 14.25 -23.61 7.97
C PHE A 5 14.47 -22.93 9.33
N LYS A 6 15.56 -23.28 10.03
CA LYS A 6 15.92 -22.65 11.31
C LYS A 6 16.23 -21.17 11.14
N SER A 7 16.98 -20.80 10.09
CA SER A 7 17.31 -19.40 9.79
C SER A 7 16.06 -18.58 9.44
N PHE A 8 15.16 -19.13 8.62
CA PHE A 8 13.90 -18.47 8.27
C PHE A 8 13.02 -18.26 9.50
N HIS A 9 12.82 -19.29 10.31
CA HIS A 9 12.05 -19.21 11.55
C HIS A 9 12.62 -18.16 12.53
N ALA A 10 13.95 -18.12 12.70
CA ALA A 10 14.60 -17.10 13.54
C ALA A 10 14.40 -15.68 13.00
N TRP A 11 14.44 -15.50 11.68
CA TRP A 11 14.17 -14.21 11.04
C TRP A 11 12.72 -13.77 11.24
N CYS A 12 11.75 -14.68 11.07
CA CYS A 12 10.34 -14.40 11.31
C CYS A 12 10.08 -13.97 12.75
N ASN A 13 10.63 -14.71 13.73
CA ASN A 13 10.48 -14.36 15.15
C ASN A 13 11.09 -12.99 15.48
N LYS A 14 12.21 -12.62 14.86
CA LYS A 14 12.82 -11.30 15.05
C LYS A 14 11.94 -10.16 14.50
N HIS A 15 11.18 -10.41 13.44
CA HIS A 15 10.34 -9.42 12.75
C HIS A 15 8.84 -9.67 12.96
N GLU A 16 8.48 -10.45 13.98
CA GLU A 16 7.11 -10.93 14.20
C GLU A 16 6.10 -9.77 14.24
N TRP A 17 6.45 -8.69 14.93
CA TRP A 17 5.56 -7.54 15.11
C TRP A 17 5.24 -6.82 13.78
N ILE A 18 6.22 -6.65 12.89
CA ILE A 18 6.00 -5.98 11.61
C ILE A 18 5.27 -6.92 10.66
N ILE A 19 5.60 -8.22 10.68
CA ILE A 19 4.88 -9.25 9.92
C ILE A 19 3.41 -9.26 10.34
N PHE A 20 3.13 -9.20 11.64
CA PHE A 20 1.76 -9.10 12.16
C PHE A 20 1.03 -7.88 11.61
N LEU A 21 1.65 -6.69 11.65
CA LEU A 21 1.05 -5.48 11.08
C LEU A 21 0.80 -5.60 9.57
N LEU A 22 1.72 -6.22 8.82
CA LEU A 22 1.53 -6.44 7.38
C LEU A 22 0.37 -7.40 7.09
N VAL A 23 0.22 -8.46 7.89
CA VAL A 23 -0.93 -9.37 7.80
C VAL A 23 -2.23 -8.63 8.13
N VAL A 24 -2.24 -7.76 9.14
CA VAL A 24 -3.39 -6.90 9.46
C VAL A 24 -3.74 -5.98 8.28
N VAL A 25 -2.75 -5.29 7.70
CA VAL A 25 -2.94 -4.44 6.51
C VAL A 25 -3.56 -5.23 5.37
N LEU A 26 -3.01 -6.42 5.08
CA LEU A 26 -3.52 -7.29 4.03
C LEU A 26 -4.97 -7.68 4.28
N ILE A 27 -5.29 -8.20 5.47
CA ILE A 27 -6.64 -8.67 5.82
C ILE A 27 -7.66 -7.53 5.72
N LEU A 28 -7.33 -6.35 6.24
CA LEU A 28 -8.24 -5.19 6.20
C LEU A 28 -8.44 -4.64 4.78
N ARG A 29 -7.46 -4.82 3.88
CA ARG A 29 -7.57 -4.41 2.47
C ARG A 29 -8.16 -5.47 1.54
N LEU A 30 -8.18 -6.74 1.92
CA LEU A 30 -8.75 -7.81 1.09
C LEU A 30 -10.18 -7.49 0.58
N PRO A 31 -11.10 -6.96 1.40
CA PRO A 31 -12.44 -6.59 0.91
C PRO A 31 -12.40 -5.50 -0.18
N SER A 32 -11.49 -4.53 -0.10
CA SER A 32 -11.43 -3.44 -1.07
C SER A 32 -11.01 -3.94 -2.45
N LEU A 33 -10.21 -5.01 -2.54
CA LEU A 33 -9.80 -5.60 -3.82
C LEU A 33 -11.00 -6.04 -4.68
N MET A 34 -12.08 -6.49 -4.05
CA MET A 34 -13.26 -7.06 -4.72
C MET A 34 -14.48 -6.14 -4.69
N MET A 35 -14.36 -4.95 -4.09
CA MET A 35 -15.48 -4.01 -3.96
C MET A 35 -15.94 -3.54 -5.35
N PRO A 36 -17.25 -3.36 -5.60
CA PRO A 36 -17.72 -2.77 -6.85
C PRO A 36 -17.14 -1.36 -7.06
N HIS A 37 -17.25 -0.87 -8.28
CA HIS A 37 -16.91 0.51 -8.67
C HIS A 37 -17.68 1.51 -7.79
N TYR A 38 -16.97 2.22 -6.91
CA TYR A 38 -17.58 3.11 -5.91
C TYR A 38 -16.83 4.43 -5.70
N TYR A 39 -15.54 4.49 -6.03
CA TYR A 39 -14.69 5.66 -5.79
C TYR A 39 -14.25 6.27 -7.11
N GLY A 40 -14.74 7.49 -7.40
CA GLY A 40 -14.56 8.12 -8.71
C GLY A 40 -13.09 8.36 -9.10
N ASP A 41 -12.25 8.73 -8.15
CA ASP A 41 -10.81 8.96 -8.38
C ASP A 41 -10.11 7.70 -8.90
N GLU A 42 -10.43 6.54 -8.35
CA GLU A 42 -9.85 5.27 -8.79
C GLU A 42 -10.21 4.94 -10.25
N GLU A 43 -11.46 5.25 -10.65
CA GLU A 43 -11.91 5.08 -12.03
C GLU A 43 -11.21 6.05 -12.97
N ILE A 44 -11.03 7.31 -12.56
CA ILE A 44 -10.27 8.31 -13.32
C ILE A 44 -8.84 7.80 -13.54
N TYR A 45 -8.18 7.31 -12.48
CA TYR A 45 -6.81 6.80 -12.57
C TYR A 45 -6.72 5.60 -13.52
N PHE A 46 -7.71 4.70 -13.45
CA PHE A 46 -7.77 3.53 -14.31
C PHE A 46 -8.03 3.92 -15.77
N VAL A 47 -8.96 4.83 -16.06
CA VAL A 47 -9.22 5.35 -17.43
C VAL A 47 -7.98 6.03 -18.00
N MET A 48 -7.32 6.89 -17.23
CA MET A 48 -6.05 7.53 -17.61
C MET A 48 -4.97 6.49 -17.92
N GLY A 49 -4.85 5.46 -17.07
CA GLY A 49 -3.92 4.36 -17.27
C GLY A 49 -4.22 3.53 -18.50
N ARG A 50 -5.49 3.24 -18.79
CA ARG A 50 -5.92 2.55 -20.02
C ARG A 50 -5.58 3.37 -21.26
N ALA A 51 -5.86 4.67 -21.25
CA ALA A 51 -5.54 5.57 -22.36
C ALA A 51 -4.02 5.61 -22.61
N TRP A 52 -3.22 5.76 -21.55
CA TRP A 52 -1.76 5.70 -21.65
C TRP A 52 -1.26 4.37 -22.22
N ALA A 53 -1.79 3.24 -21.74
CA ALA A 53 -1.42 1.91 -22.22
C ALA A 53 -1.77 1.67 -23.70
N THR A 54 -2.74 2.41 -24.25
CA THR A 54 -3.09 2.40 -25.68
C THR A 54 -2.36 3.45 -26.51
N GLY A 55 -1.38 4.15 -25.94
CA GLY A 55 -0.57 5.16 -26.63
C GLY A 55 -1.18 6.56 -26.68
N VAL A 56 -2.23 6.84 -25.90
CA VAL A 56 -2.80 8.20 -25.79
C VAL A 56 -1.86 9.08 -24.97
N PRO A 57 -1.39 10.23 -25.50
CA PRO A 57 -0.51 11.13 -24.76
C PRO A 57 -1.23 11.77 -23.56
N LEU A 58 -0.74 11.45 -22.35
CA LEU A 58 -1.20 12.05 -21.10
C LEU A 58 -0.96 13.58 -21.10
N TYR A 59 -1.91 14.32 -20.53
CA TYR A 59 -1.94 15.79 -20.41
C TYR A 59 -1.99 16.58 -21.72
N GLN A 60 -2.11 15.92 -22.86
CA GLN A 60 -2.28 16.56 -24.17
C GLN A 60 -3.62 16.15 -24.79
N ALA A 61 -3.86 14.85 -24.90
CA ALA A 61 -5.08 14.29 -25.48
C ALA A 61 -6.11 13.86 -24.41
N ILE A 62 -5.63 13.55 -23.21
CA ILE A 62 -6.46 13.24 -22.03
C ILE A 62 -5.84 13.89 -20.80
N PHE A 63 -6.67 14.46 -19.92
CA PHE A 63 -6.18 15.28 -18.82
C PHE A 63 -6.86 14.90 -17.49
N ASP A 64 -6.02 14.78 -16.45
CA ASP A 64 -6.40 14.86 -15.05
C ASP A 64 -5.25 15.60 -14.31
N HIS A 65 -5.53 16.13 -13.13
CA HIS A 65 -4.65 17.04 -12.39
C HIS A 65 -3.59 16.34 -11.52
N LYS A 66 -3.62 15.00 -11.40
CA LYS A 66 -2.61 14.26 -10.63
C LYS A 66 -1.33 14.02 -11.46
N PRO A 67 -0.17 13.79 -10.80
CA PRO A 67 1.07 13.42 -11.50
C PRO A 67 1.00 12.04 -12.19
N PRO A 68 1.85 11.78 -13.21
CA PRO A 68 1.63 10.66 -14.14
C PRO A 68 1.84 9.28 -13.54
N LEU A 69 2.61 9.17 -12.45
CA LEU A 69 3.02 7.89 -11.88
C LEU A 69 1.81 6.99 -11.55
N ILE A 70 0.73 7.57 -11.01
CA ILE A 70 -0.47 6.82 -10.64
C ILE A 70 -1.19 6.23 -11.86
N TYR A 71 -1.20 6.96 -12.97
CA TYR A 71 -1.79 6.48 -14.23
C TYR A 71 -0.92 5.40 -14.87
N ILE A 72 0.40 5.53 -14.80
CA ILE A 72 1.34 4.51 -15.28
C ILE A 72 1.13 3.21 -14.49
N LEU A 73 1.06 3.29 -13.16
CA LEU A 73 0.76 2.13 -12.30
C LEU A 73 -0.59 1.51 -12.64
N ALA A 74 -1.62 2.32 -12.86
CA ALA A 74 -2.95 1.86 -13.26
C ALA A 74 -2.95 1.22 -14.66
N GLY A 75 -2.16 1.74 -15.60
CA GLY A 75 -2.05 1.23 -16.96
C GLY A 75 -1.28 -0.09 -17.08
N ILE A 76 -0.31 -0.33 -16.19
CA ILE A 76 0.39 -1.61 -16.08
C ILE A 76 -0.54 -2.70 -15.50
N ALA A 77 -1.49 -2.31 -14.65
CA ALA A 77 -2.46 -3.23 -14.07
C ALA A 77 -3.55 -3.63 -15.09
N PRO A 78 -3.73 -4.92 -15.40
CA PRO A 78 -4.69 -5.35 -16.43
C PRO A 78 -6.16 -5.16 -15.99
N THR A 79 -6.42 -5.14 -14.69
CA THR A 79 -7.76 -5.05 -14.09
C THR A 79 -7.75 -4.14 -12.87
N MET A 80 -8.93 -3.68 -12.44
CA MET A 80 -9.08 -2.91 -11.21
C MET A 80 -8.60 -3.69 -9.99
N PHE A 81 -8.89 -5.00 -9.94
CA PHE A 81 -8.37 -5.90 -8.90
C PHE A 81 -6.83 -5.87 -8.84
N ALA A 82 -6.16 -5.95 -9.98
CA ALA A 82 -4.71 -5.90 -10.05
C ALA A 82 -4.17 -4.53 -9.63
N PHE A 83 -4.84 -3.44 -10.01
CA PHE A 83 -4.45 -2.08 -9.62
C PHE A 83 -4.55 -1.90 -8.09
N ARG A 84 -5.66 -2.31 -7.47
CA ARG A 84 -5.81 -2.34 -6.01
C ARG A 84 -4.81 -3.26 -5.33
N GLY A 85 -4.41 -4.35 -5.98
CA GLY A 85 -3.34 -5.24 -5.53
C GLY A 85 -1.99 -4.53 -5.47
N VAL A 86 -1.61 -3.80 -6.52
CA VAL A 86 -0.39 -2.96 -6.54
C VAL A 86 -0.42 -1.95 -5.39
N LEU A 87 -1.54 -1.27 -5.18
CA LEU A 87 -1.68 -0.28 -4.10
C LEU A 87 -1.61 -0.91 -2.72
N THR A 88 -2.13 -2.13 -2.55
CA THR A 88 -2.00 -2.90 -1.30
C THR A 88 -0.54 -3.26 -1.03
N VAL A 89 0.21 -3.66 -2.05
CA VAL A 89 1.66 -3.92 -1.94
C VAL A 89 2.42 -2.64 -1.60
N LEU A 90 2.09 -1.51 -2.23
CA LEU A 90 2.69 -0.21 -1.91
C LEU A 90 2.38 0.21 -0.47
N MET A 91 1.16 -0.02 0.02
CA MET A 91 0.82 0.26 1.41
C MET A 91 1.64 -0.60 2.39
N MET A 92 1.80 -1.89 2.11
CA MET A 92 2.66 -2.77 2.90
C MET A 92 4.12 -2.28 2.91
N LEU A 93 4.65 -1.87 1.76
CA LEU A 93 5.98 -1.27 1.65
C LEU A 93 6.08 0.02 2.48
N HIS A 94 5.09 0.92 2.38
CA HIS A 94 5.04 2.15 3.16
C HIS A 94 5.00 1.88 4.67
N THR A 95 4.29 0.84 5.13
CA THR A 95 4.31 0.43 6.54
C THR A 95 5.71 0.05 7.01
N VAL A 96 6.48 -0.70 6.20
CA VAL A 96 7.87 -1.05 6.54
C VAL A 96 8.77 0.18 6.53
N LEU A 97 8.65 1.05 5.52
CA LEU A 97 9.44 2.28 5.42
C LEU A 97 9.14 3.23 6.60
N PHE A 98 7.86 3.36 6.97
CA PHE A 98 7.43 4.15 8.11
C PHE A 98 7.99 3.58 9.42
N ALA A 99 7.93 2.26 9.62
CA ALA A 99 8.53 1.60 10.77
C ALA A 99 10.04 1.87 10.90
N ASN A 100 10.77 1.86 9.79
CA ASN A 100 12.20 2.19 9.75
C ASN A 100 12.43 3.67 10.10
N LEU A 101 11.65 4.58 9.53
CA LEU A 101 11.70 6.01 9.85
C LEU A 101 11.40 6.27 11.33
N ALA A 102 10.36 5.63 11.87
CA ALA A 102 10.01 5.71 13.28
C ALA A 102 11.14 5.18 14.18
N GLY A 103 11.86 4.14 13.74
CA GLY A 103 13.07 3.66 14.43
C GLY A 103 14.17 4.72 14.49
N LEU A 104 14.44 5.41 13.37
CA LEU A 104 15.45 6.47 13.34
C LEU A 104 15.15 7.60 14.34
N ILE A 105 13.88 7.89 14.60
CA ILE A 105 13.43 8.94 15.51
C ILE A 105 13.39 8.46 16.97
N TRP A 106 12.81 7.28 17.22
CA TRP A 106 12.40 6.84 18.55
C TRP A 106 13.32 5.82 19.22
N ASP A 107 14.15 5.09 18.47
CA ASP A 107 14.93 3.97 19.03
C ASP A 107 15.91 4.43 20.14
N LYS A 108 16.41 5.67 20.06
CA LYS A 108 17.34 6.23 21.06
C LYS A 108 16.66 6.87 22.27
N THR A 109 15.40 7.26 22.16
CA THR A 109 14.71 8.09 23.16
C THR A 109 13.59 7.33 23.85
N LYS A 110 12.62 6.84 23.07
CA LYS A 110 11.41 6.16 23.54
C LYS A 110 11.05 5.04 22.56
N PRO A 111 11.70 3.86 22.63
CA PRO A 111 11.51 2.79 21.64
C PRO A 111 10.06 2.31 21.52
N ILE A 112 9.26 2.44 22.59
CA ILE A 112 7.82 2.15 22.57
C ILE A 112 7.06 3.01 21.54
N MET A 113 7.50 4.27 21.33
CA MET A 113 6.86 5.19 20.39
C MET A 113 7.01 4.76 18.94
N LYS A 114 8.04 3.98 18.59
CA LYS A 114 8.16 3.37 17.26
C LYS A 114 6.98 2.45 16.96
N TYR A 115 6.68 1.55 17.88
CA TYR A 115 5.57 0.61 17.73
C TYR A 115 4.22 1.33 17.75
N ALA A 116 4.04 2.27 18.69
CA ALA A 116 2.81 3.03 18.79
C ALA A 116 2.53 3.88 17.54
N SER A 117 3.52 4.62 17.05
CA SER A 117 3.37 5.44 15.83
C SER A 117 3.13 4.59 14.59
N THR A 118 3.79 3.44 14.46
CA THR A 118 3.57 2.52 13.32
C THR A 118 2.17 1.91 13.37
N LEU A 119 1.68 1.53 14.55
CA LEU A 119 0.32 1.04 14.72
C LEU A 119 -0.72 2.11 14.37
N ILE A 120 -0.51 3.34 14.84
CA ILE A 120 -1.38 4.49 14.50
C ILE A 120 -1.37 4.74 13.00
N PHE A 121 -0.19 4.72 12.37
CA PHE A 121 -0.06 4.87 10.92
C PHE A 121 -0.90 3.81 10.18
N VAL A 122 -0.73 2.52 10.52
CA VAL A 122 -1.52 1.42 9.94
C VAL A 122 -3.01 1.61 10.16
N ALA A 123 -3.43 2.01 11.36
CA ALA A 123 -4.84 2.22 11.66
C ALA A 123 -5.44 3.34 10.80
N LEU A 124 -4.77 4.49 10.69
CA LEU A 124 -5.25 5.63 9.91
C LEU A 124 -5.24 5.34 8.40
N SER A 125 -4.21 4.63 7.90
CA SER A 125 -4.02 4.37 6.47
C SER A 125 -4.75 3.14 5.94
N THR A 126 -5.50 2.42 6.77
CA THR A 126 -6.12 1.13 6.38
C THR A 126 -7.56 1.00 6.85
N LEU A 127 -7.99 1.72 7.87
CA LEU A 127 -9.38 1.66 8.32
C LEU A 127 -10.31 2.42 7.36
N PRO A 128 -11.45 1.83 6.95
CA PRO A 128 -12.41 2.48 6.05
C PRO A 128 -12.94 3.81 6.59
N THR A 129 -13.05 3.94 7.91
CA THR A 129 -13.56 5.16 8.59
C THR A 129 -12.75 6.41 8.29
N PHE A 130 -11.47 6.26 7.92
CA PHE A 130 -10.56 7.35 7.59
C PHE A 130 -10.17 7.37 6.11
N GLU A 131 -11.02 6.80 5.25
CA GLU A 131 -10.75 6.64 3.81
C GLU A 131 -9.50 5.80 3.50
N GLY A 132 -8.91 5.09 4.47
CA GLY A 132 -7.66 4.32 4.31
C GLY A 132 -7.70 3.18 3.28
N LEU A 133 -8.85 2.91 2.67
CA LEU A 133 -8.99 1.93 1.60
C LEU A 133 -8.99 2.56 0.19
N THR A 134 -9.05 3.88 0.08
CA THR A 134 -9.00 4.56 -1.22
C THR A 134 -7.58 4.53 -1.80
N VAL A 135 -7.50 4.71 -3.12
CA VAL A 135 -6.26 4.61 -3.88
C VAL A 135 -5.25 5.73 -3.56
N ASN A 136 -5.75 6.85 -3.04
CA ASN A 136 -5.02 8.07 -2.75
C ASN A 136 -4.87 8.35 -1.23
N ALA A 137 -5.21 7.39 -0.37
CA ALA A 137 -5.05 7.48 1.09
C ALA A 137 -3.62 7.25 1.58
#